data_AF-A0A640QFT9-F1
#
_entry.id   AF-A0A640QFT9-F1
#
_cell.length_a   1.000
_cell.length_b   1.000
_cell.length_c   1.000
_cell.angle_alpha   90.00
_cell.angle_beta   90.00
_cell.angle_gamma   90.00
#
_symmetry.space_group_name_H-M   'P 1'
#
loop_
_entity.id
_entity.type
_entity.pdbx_description
1 polymer ?
#
loop_
_entity_poly.entity_id
_entity_poly.type
_entity_poly.pdbx_seq_one_letter_code
_entity_poly.pdbx_strand_id
1 'polypeptide(L)'
;MKVKEAITNTSAAIMFVAGKMIPPGETRIVEVPKQSASSQVAAMSFDAKGELATTVAKLKEKLESFTQDQLQQLQAEEEQGQNRASAIDAITDEIKSREYSVELEEFALALSSVEDLDALLLDVAKDEAKVAMVNDEIAKRAEQQKHVNQ
;
A
#
# COMPACT_ATOMS: atom_id res chain seq x y z
N MET A 1 -14.87 -21.26 -24.76
CA MET A 1 -15.18 -22.71 -24.68
C MET A 1 -15.42 -23.06 -23.22
N LYS A 2 -16.39 -23.92 -22.89
CA LYS A 2 -16.60 -24.41 -21.52
C LYS A 2 -15.94 -25.79 -21.39
N VAL A 3 -15.31 -26.07 -20.26
CA VAL A 3 -14.70 -27.37 -19.96
C VAL A 3 -15.44 -28.02 -18.79
N LYS A 4 -15.53 -29.34 -18.82
CA LYS A 4 -16.13 -30.13 -17.75
C LYS A 4 -15.07 -30.44 -16.70
N GLU A 5 -15.21 -29.89 -15.51
CA GLU A 5 -14.31 -30.14 -14.37
C GLU A 5 -15.06 -30.87 -13.27
N ALA A 6 -14.42 -31.88 -12.68
CA ALA A 6 -14.92 -32.58 -11.50
C ALA A 6 -14.48 -31.80 -10.25
N ILE A 7 -15.44 -31.19 -9.55
CA ILE A 7 -15.17 -30.41 -8.34
C ILE A 7 -15.68 -31.18 -7.13
N THR A 8 -14.78 -31.42 -6.17
CA THR A 8 -15.10 -32.01 -4.87
C THR A 8 -15.24 -30.92 -3.84
N ASN A 9 -16.36 -30.89 -3.13
CA ASN A 9 -16.52 -29.97 -2.01
C ASN A 9 -15.84 -30.53 -0.75
N THR A 10 -14.71 -29.94 -0.38
CA THR A 10 -13.96 -30.28 0.85
C THR A 10 -14.36 -29.41 2.05
N SER A 11 -15.29 -28.47 1.87
CA SER A 11 -15.80 -27.61 2.94
C SER A 11 -16.94 -28.28 3.71
N ALA A 12 -17.15 -27.83 4.96
CA ALA A 12 -18.27 -28.25 5.81
C ALA A 12 -19.62 -27.61 5.40
N ALA A 13 -19.62 -26.68 4.44
CA ALA A 13 -20.81 -26.00 3.91
C ALA A 13 -21.05 -26.33 2.43
N ILE A 14 -22.28 -26.14 1.97
CA ILE A 14 -22.66 -26.34 0.56
C ILE A 14 -21.93 -25.35 -0.34
N MET A 15 -21.28 -25.85 -1.38
CA MET A 15 -20.55 -25.04 -2.37
C MET A 15 -21.38 -24.87 -3.63
N PHE A 16 -21.46 -23.65 -4.18
CA PHE A 16 -22.14 -23.39 -5.44
C PHE A 16 -21.11 -23.04 -6.51
N VAL A 17 -20.95 -23.89 -7.53
CA VAL A 17 -20.01 -23.63 -8.64
C VAL A 17 -20.75 -23.71 -9.98
N ALA A 18 -20.62 -22.66 -10.79
CA ALA A 18 -21.26 -22.53 -12.10
C ALA A 18 -22.78 -22.82 -12.08
N GLY A 19 -23.47 -22.42 -11.01
CA GLY A 19 -24.90 -22.64 -10.81
C GLY A 19 -25.30 -24.03 -10.31
N LYS A 20 -24.33 -24.92 -10.02
CA LYS A 20 -24.59 -26.23 -9.40
C LYS A 20 -24.23 -26.22 -7.92
N MET A 21 -25.13 -26.79 -7.14
CA MET A 21 -24.94 -27.04 -5.72
C MET A 21 -24.15 -28.34 -5.49
N ILE A 22 -23.07 -28.27 -4.72
CA ILE A 22 -22.19 -29.39 -4.37
C ILE A 22 -22.20 -29.52 -2.84
N PRO A 23 -22.88 -30.54 -2.27
CA PRO A 23 -22.87 -30.80 -0.83
C PRO A 23 -21.46 -31.14 -0.29
N PRO A 24 -21.20 -30.94 1.01
CA PRO A 24 -19.95 -31.37 1.66
C PRO A 24 -19.61 -32.83 1.36
N GLY A 25 -18.38 -33.11 0.94
CA GLY A 25 -17.88 -34.45 0.64
C GLY A 25 -18.32 -35.03 -0.70
N GLU A 26 -19.15 -34.33 -1.49
CA GLU A 26 -19.55 -34.79 -2.83
C GLU A 26 -18.67 -34.20 -3.94
N THR A 27 -18.45 -35.00 -4.99
CA THR A 27 -17.85 -34.57 -6.25
C THR A 27 -18.92 -34.41 -7.33
N ARG A 28 -18.96 -33.26 -7.99
CA ARG A 28 -19.88 -33.00 -9.11
C ARG A 28 -19.12 -32.49 -10.32
N ILE A 29 -19.53 -32.94 -11.50
CA ILE A 29 -19.01 -32.41 -12.78
C ILE A 29 -19.75 -31.11 -13.12
N VAL A 30 -19.00 -30.02 -13.17
CA VAL A 30 -19.49 -28.68 -13.53
C VAL A 30 -18.88 -28.24 -14.86
N GLU A 31 -19.66 -27.49 -15.64
CA GLU A 31 -19.17 -26.86 -16.86
C GLU A 31 -18.69 -25.46 -16.53
N VAL A 32 -17.39 -25.33 -16.28
CA VAL A 32 -16.77 -24.03 -16.03
C VAL A 32 -16.36 -23.41 -17.37
N PRO A 33 -16.41 -22.07 -17.51
CA PRO A 33 -15.71 -21.41 -18.61
C PRO A 33 -14.27 -21.89 -18.60
N LYS A 34 -13.68 -22.20 -19.77
CA LYS A 34 -12.25 -22.51 -19.89
C LYS A 34 -11.48 -21.29 -19.36
N GLN A 35 -11.16 -21.31 -18.06
CA GLN A 35 -10.24 -20.38 -17.46
C GLN A 35 -8.92 -20.67 -18.15
N SER A 36 -8.50 -19.74 -19.02
CA SER A 36 -7.07 -19.59 -19.31
C SER A 36 -6.38 -19.65 -17.95
N ALA A 37 -5.44 -20.57 -17.77
CA ALA A 37 -4.63 -20.68 -16.57
C ALA A 37 -4.02 -19.30 -16.26
N SER A 38 -4.71 -18.53 -15.44
CA SER A 38 -4.36 -17.18 -15.07
C SER A 38 -4.98 -16.97 -13.70
N SER A 39 -4.14 -16.59 -12.76
CA SER A 39 -4.39 -16.55 -11.32
C SER A 39 -4.12 -17.85 -10.56
N GLN A 40 -3.14 -18.64 -10.98
CA GLN A 40 -2.03 -18.80 -10.03
C GLN A 40 -1.25 -17.49 -10.13
N VAL A 41 -1.63 -16.51 -9.31
CA VAL A 41 -0.65 -15.54 -8.85
C VAL A 41 0.39 -16.40 -8.15
N ALA A 42 1.42 -16.82 -8.87
CA ALA A 42 2.70 -16.99 -8.25
C ALA A 42 2.96 -15.61 -7.66
N ALA A 43 2.61 -15.43 -6.38
CA ALA A 43 3.25 -14.42 -5.57
C ALA A 43 4.73 -14.68 -5.85
N MET A 44 5.37 -13.79 -6.61
CA MET A 44 6.81 -13.75 -6.64
C MET A 44 7.16 -13.52 -5.18
N SER A 45 7.50 -14.60 -4.48
CA SER A 45 7.79 -14.56 -3.07
C SER A 45 9.01 -13.67 -2.95
N PHE A 46 8.78 -12.46 -2.46
CA PHE A 46 9.85 -11.53 -2.19
C PHE A 46 10.80 -12.18 -1.19
N ASP A 47 12.05 -12.39 -1.60
CA ASP A 47 13.05 -13.06 -0.77
C ASP A 47 13.72 -12.04 0.18
N ALA A 48 13.01 -11.70 1.25
CA ALA A 48 13.50 -10.78 2.27
C ALA A 48 14.84 -11.26 2.86
N LYS A 49 15.01 -12.57 3.10
CA LYS A 49 16.25 -13.16 3.63
C LYS A 49 17.41 -12.96 2.65
N GLY A 50 17.17 -13.17 1.36
CA GLY A 50 18.16 -12.96 0.30
C GLY A 50 18.61 -11.50 0.21
N GLU A 51 17.68 -10.55 0.29
CA GLU A 51 18.00 -9.12 0.26
C GLU A 51 18.77 -8.67 1.52
N LEU A 52 18.40 -9.19 2.69
CA LEU A 52 19.08 -8.91 3.96
C LEU A 52 20.44 -9.61 4.08
N ALA A 53 20.73 -10.64 3.28
CA ALA A 53 22.06 -11.26 3.23
C ALA A 53 23.15 -10.33 2.67
N THR A 54 22.76 -9.20 2.09
CA THR A 54 23.69 -8.17 1.58
C THR A 54 24.20 -7.25 2.69
N THR A 55 25.11 -6.32 2.36
CA THR A 55 25.58 -5.30 3.30
C THR A 55 24.55 -4.20 3.48
N VAL A 56 24.51 -3.58 4.67
CA VAL A 56 23.58 -2.46 4.96
C VAL A 56 23.69 -1.33 3.94
N ALA A 57 24.91 -1.04 3.45
CA ALA A 57 25.12 -0.03 2.42
C ALA A 57 24.40 -0.37 1.10
N LYS A 58 24.51 -1.62 0.63
CA LYS A 58 23.82 -2.07 -0.60
C LYS A 58 22.31 -2.19 -0.41
N LEU A 59 21.88 -2.56 0.80
CA LEU A 59 20.47 -2.60 1.14
C LEU A 59 19.87 -1.20 1.02
N LYS A 60 20.52 -0.18 1.58
CA LYS A 60 20.11 1.24 1.51
C LYS A 60 19.90 1.72 0.09
N GLU A 61 20.80 1.38 -0.83
CA GLU A 61 20.68 1.75 -2.26
C GLU A 61 19.46 1.15 -2.95
N LYS A 62 18.88 0.08 -2.41
CA LYS A 62 17.72 -0.62 -2.97
C LYS A 62 16.41 -0.29 -2.28
N LEU A 63 16.42 0.36 -1.11
CA LEU A 63 15.21 0.59 -0.31
C LEU A 63 14.13 1.33 -1.11
N GLU A 64 14.53 2.35 -1.87
CA GLU A 64 13.64 3.12 -2.75
C GLU A 64 12.92 2.26 -3.80
N SER A 65 13.52 1.14 -4.23
CA SER A 65 12.96 0.26 -5.26
C SER A 65 11.95 -0.75 -4.72
N PHE A 66 11.90 -0.96 -3.41
CA PHE A 66 10.96 -1.90 -2.80
C PHE A 66 9.58 -1.27 -2.61
N THR A 67 8.52 -2.07 -2.61
CA THR A 67 7.18 -1.62 -2.23
C THR A 67 7.05 -1.47 -0.72
N GLN A 68 6.00 -0.79 -0.24
CA GLN A 68 5.76 -0.65 1.20
C GLN A 68 5.58 -2.00 1.90
N ASP A 69 4.84 -2.93 1.28
CA ASP A 69 4.68 -4.30 1.80
C ASP A 69 6.03 -5.04 1.88
N GLN A 70 6.91 -4.84 0.88
CA GLN A 70 8.24 -5.45 0.87
C GLN A 70 9.16 -4.85 1.94
N LEU A 71 9.09 -3.53 2.18
CA LEU A 71 9.84 -2.87 3.25
C LEU A 71 9.39 -3.36 4.63
N GLN A 72 8.08 -3.53 4.85
CA GLN A 72 7.55 -4.10 6.09
C GLN A 72 8.00 -5.55 6.28
N GLN A 73 8.02 -6.36 5.22
CA GLN A 73 8.56 -7.71 5.26
C GLN A 73 10.06 -7.74 5.56
N LEU A 74 10.86 -6.82 4.98
CA LEU A 74 12.29 -6.67 5.28
C LEU A 74 12.52 -6.30 6.73
N GLN A 75 11.73 -5.37 7.28
CA GLN A 75 11.86 -4.96 8.68
C GLN A 75 11.61 -6.14 9.61
N ALA A 76 10.48 -6.84 9.43
CA ALA A 76 10.11 -7.98 10.27
C ALA A 76 11.13 -9.13 10.19
N GLU A 77 11.65 -9.42 8.98
CA GLU A 77 12.66 -10.45 8.79
C GLU A 77 14.03 -10.03 9.37
N GLU A 78 14.41 -8.75 9.28
CA GLU A 78 15.65 -8.27 9.88
C GLU A 78 15.56 -8.29 11.42
N GLU A 79 14.42 -7.90 12.01
CA GLU A 79 14.18 -7.98 13.46
C GLU A 79 14.20 -9.42 13.99
N GLN A 80 13.67 -10.37 13.22
CA GLN A 80 13.66 -11.80 13.58
C GLN A 80 14.97 -12.53 13.27
N GLY A 81 15.76 -12.00 12.33
CA GLY A 81 16.96 -12.62 11.81
C GLY A 81 18.25 -12.06 12.40
N GLN A 82 18.96 -11.24 11.61
CA GLN A 82 20.28 -10.72 11.98
C GLN A 82 20.22 -9.57 12.99
N ASN A 83 19.06 -8.91 13.12
CA ASN A 83 18.77 -7.81 14.02
C ASN A 83 19.83 -6.68 13.99
N ARG A 84 20.25 -6.29 12.77
CA ARG A 84 21.21 -5.21 12.60
C ARG A 84 20.48 -3.88 12.75
N ALA A 85 20.71 -3.20 13.87
CA ALA A 85 20.09 -1.90 14.18
C ALA A 85 20.18 -0.90 13.00
N SER A 86 21.35 -0.76 12.38
CA SER A 86 21.53 0.17 11.26
C SER A 86 20.74 -0.18 9.99
N ALA A 87 20.37 -1.46 9.80
CA ALA A 87 19.50 -1.88 8.70
C ALA A 87 18.03 -1.62 9.04
N ILE A 88 17.62 -1.93 10.28
CA ILE A 88 16.27 -1.66 10.79
C ILE A 88 15.98 -0.16 10.77
N ASP A 89 16.90 0.67 11.25
CA ASP A 89 16.78 2.12 11.23
C ASP A 89 16.60 2.62 9.79
N ALA A 90 17.40 2.12 8.85
CA ALA A 90 17.31 2.52 7.45
C ALA A 90 15.98 2.14 6.79
N ILE A 91 15.49 0.92 7.03
CA ILE A 91 14.20 0.46 6.52
C ILE A 91 13.07 1.29 7.14
N THR A 92 13.15 1.55 8.45
CA THR A 92 12.16 2.34 9.19
C THR A 92 12.10 3.78 8.70
N ASP A 93 13.24 4.40 8.48
CA ASP A 93 13.33 5.77 7.97
C ASP A 93 12.72 5.88 6.56
N GLU A 94 12.98 4.91 5.69
CA GLU A 94 12.36 4.84 4.37
C GLU A 94 10.84 4.68 4.44
N ILE A 95 10.34 3.78 5.29
CA ILE A 95 8.89 3.58 5.49
C ILE A 95 8.25 4.89 5.96
N LYS A 96 8.81 5.52 7.01
CA LYS A 96 8.29 6.78 7.55
C LYS A 96 8.33 7.92 6.54
N SER A 97 9.39 8.00 5.74
CA SER A 97 9.52 9.00 4.68
C SER A 97 8.37 8.90 3.68
N ARG A 98 8.02 7.67 3.27
CA ARG A 98 6.90 7.43 2.34
C ARG A 98 5.55 7.71 2.96
N GLU A 99 5.33 7.26 4.18
CA GLU A 99 4.08 7.53 4.91
C GLU A 99 3.86 9.03 5.07
N TYR A 100 4.93 9.77 5.41
CA TYR A 100 4.89 11.22 5.50
C TYR A 100 4.63 11.90 4.15
N SER A 101 5.22 11.39 3.05
CA SER A 101 4.91 11.90 1.72
C SER A 101 3.43 11.73 1.36
N VAL A 102 2.83 10.58 1.68
CA VAL A 102 1.40 10.34 1.49
C VAL A 102 0.57 11.27 2.37
N GLU A 103 0.96 11.45 3.64
CA GLU A 103 0.30 12.38 4.56
C GLU A 103 0.32 13.83 4.02
N LEU A 104 1.42 14.26 3.41
CA LEU A 104 1.52 15.58 2.78
C LEU A 104 0.61 15.70 1.55
N GLU A 105 0.48 14.66 0.74
CA GLU A 105 -0.45 14.64 -0.40
C GLU A 105 -1.91 14.71 0.07
N GLU A 106 -2.27 13.93 1.08
CA GLU A 106 -3.61 13.96 1.69
C GLU A 106 -3.91 15.32 2.33
N PHE A 107 -2.92 15.89 3.01
CA PHE A 107 -3.03 17.23 3.59
C PHE A 107 -3.28 18.29 2.50
N ALA A 108 -2.52 18.25 1.40
CA ALA A 108 -2.68 19.18 0.29
C ALA A 108 -4.07 19.08 -0.37
N LEU A 109 -4.61 17.86 -0.50
CA LEU A 109 -5.97 17.64 -1.02
C LEU A 109 -7.03 18.25 -0.10
N ALA A 110 -6.91 18.02 1.21
CA ALA A 110 -7.84 18.54 2.21
C ALA A 110 -7.78 20.07 2.34
N LEU A 111 -6.61 20.68 2.10
CA LEU A 111 -6.33 22.09 2.32
C LEU A 111 -7.30 23.03 1.57
N SER A 112 -7.71 22.65 0.37
CA SER A 112 -8.69 23.39 -0.44
C SER A 112 -10.06 23.52 0.21
N SER A 113 -10.42 22.60 1.10
CA SER A 113 -11.72 22.54 1.77
C SER A 113 -11.70 23.16 3.18
N VAL A 114 -10.52 23.58 3.66
CA VAL A 114 -10.36 24.18 4.99
C VAL A 114 -10.89 25.63 4.97
N GLU A 115 -11.80 25.95 5.87
CA GLU A 115 -12.40 27.28 5.98
C GLU A 115 -11.44 28.28 6.67
N ASP A 116 -10.83 27.87 7.79
CA ASP A 116 -9.93 28.69 8.59
C ASP A 116 -8.48 28.23 8.46
N LEU A 117 -7.75 28.83 7.53
CA LEU A 117 -6.34 28.52 7.28
C LEU A 117 -5.40 29.09 8.36
N ASP A 118 -5.82 30.15 9.07
CA ASP A 118 -5.03 30.77 10.14
C ASP A 118 -5.02 29.89 11.40
N ALA A 119 -6.15 29.30 11.74
CA ALA A 119 -6.23 28.28 12.79
C ALA A 119 -5.39 27.04 12.43
N LEU A 120 -5.46 26.59 11.16
CA LEU A 120 -4.68 25.45 10.69
C LEU A 120 -3.17 25.69 10.78
N LEU A 121 -2.68 26.91 10.49
CA LEU A 121 -1.27 27.27 10.64
C LEU A 121 -0.75 27.06 12.07
N LEU A 122 -1.58 27.34 13.08
CA LEU A 122 -1.22 27.11 14.48
C LEU A 122 -1.12 25.62 14.80
N ASP A 123 -2.02 24.81 14.23
CA ASP A 123 -2.05 23.37 14.44
C ASP A 123 -0.86 22.65 13.76
N VAL A 124 -0.45 23.11 12.57
CA VAL A 124 0.67 22.52 11.83
C VAL A 124 2.01 23.22 12.06
N ALA A 125 2.09 24.16 13.02
CA ALA A 125 3.26 25.03 13.23
C ALA A 125 4.60 24.30 13.44
N LYS A 126 4.60 23.02 13.78
CA LYS A 126 5.80 22.18 13.97
C LYS A 126 6.25 21.43 12.71
N ASP A 127 5.48 21.52 11.63
CA ASP A 127 5.68 20.82 10.38
C ASP A 127 5.91 21.87 9.27
N GLU A 128 7.18 22.13 8.97
CA GLU A 128 7.56 23.19 8.02
C GLU A 128 6.98 22.96 6.62
N ALA A 129 6.81 21.70 6.20
CA ALA A 129 6.25 21.37 4.90
C ALA A 129 4.75 21.70 4.84
N LYS A 130 3.99 21.32 5.86
CA LYS A 130 2.57 21.69 5.97
C LYS A 130 2.37 23.19 6.13
N VAL A 131 3.22 23.87 6.91
CA VAL A 131 3.20 25.34 7.03
C VAL A 131 3.39 26.00 5.67
N ALA A 132 4.35 25.54 4.87
CA ALA A 132 4.57 26.06 3.53
C ALA A 132 3.34 25.86 2.63
N MET A 133 2.73 24.66 2.65
CA MET A 133 1.52 24.37 1.89
C MET A 133 0.34 25.27 2.28
N VAL A 134 0.11 25.49 3.58
CA VAL A 134 -0.97 26.39 4.05
C VAL A 134 -0.72 27.82 3.59
N ASN A 135 0.50 28.33 3.70
CA ASN A 135 0.85 29.67 3.24
C ASN A 135 0.64 29.85 1.72
N ASP A 136 0.99 28.84 0.92
CA ASP A 136 0.77 28.85 -0.53
C ASP A 136 -0.73 28.92 -0.87
N GLU A 137 -1.57 28.16 -0.15
CA GLU A 137 -3.03 28.21 -0.37
C GLU A 137 -3.63 29.56 0.10
N ILE A 138 -3.15 30.15 1.19
CA ILE A 138 -3.54 31.51 1.60
C ILE A 138 -3.23 32.51 0.49
N ALA A 139 -2.02 32.47 -0.05
CA ALA A 139 -1.59 33.35 -1.14
C ALA A 139 -2.48 33.18 -2.38
N LYS A 140 -2.74 31.93 -2.78
CA LYS A 140 -3.61 31.59 -3.91
C LYS A 140 -5.05 32.08 -3.72
N ARG A 141 -5.63 31.95 -2.53
CA ARG A 141 -6.98 32.49 -2.23
C ARG A 141 -7.01 34.01 -2.28
N ALA A 142 -5.97 34.67 -1.77
CA ALA A 142 -5.85 36.12 -1.85
C ALA A 142 -5.75 36.63 -3.30
N GLU A 143 -5.07 35.90 -4.18
CA GLU A 143 -5.02 36.21 -5.62
C GLU A 143 -6.39 36.00 -6.30
N GLN A 144 -7.10 34.90 -5.99
CA GLN A 144 -8.43 34.64 -6.53
C GLN A 144 -9.43 35.75 -6.16
N GLN A 145 -9.41 36.21 -4.90
CA GLN A 145 -10.26 37.33 -4.46
C GLN A 145 -9.95 38.65 -5.18
N LYS A 146 -8.70 38.90 -5.56
CA LYS A 146 -8.32 40.08 -6.36
C LYS A 146 -8.86 40.01 -7.80
N HIS A 147 -8.94 38.81 -8.38
CA HIS A 147 -9.43 38.61 -9.74
C HIS A 147 -10.96 38.57 -9.87
N VAL A 148 -11.69 38.21 -8.81
CA VAL A 148 -13.17 38.21 -8.79
C VAL A 148 -13.76 39.62 -8.69
N ASN A 149 -12.99 40.60 -8.20
CA ASN A 149 -13.40 42.00 -8.05
C ASN A 149 -13.02 42.92 -9.24
N GLN A 150 -12.64 42.36 -10.39
CA GLN A 150 -12.46 43.08 -11.67
C GLN A 150 -13.57 42.72 -12.65
#